data_AF-A0A453AAD1-F1
#
_entry.id   AF-A0A453AAD1-F1
#
_cell.length_a   1.000
_cell.length_b   1.000
_cell.length_c   1.000
_cell.angle_alpha   90.00
_cell.angle_beta   90.00
_cell.angle_gamma   90.00
#
_symmetry.space_group_name_H-M   'P 1'
#
loop_
_entity.id
_entity.type
_entity.pdbx_description
1 polymer ?
#
loop_
_entity_poly.entity_id
_entity_poly.type
_entity_poly.pdbx_seq_one_letter_code
_entity_poly.pdbx_strand_id
1 'polypeptide(L)'
;MQDVETCAMAFRLLRMNGYDVSSDDLSHVAEASTFHSSLEGYLNHTKSLLELYKASKVCLSENELILENISNWSGHLLAEKLRCDGTQRMPIFGEVEYTLKFPFYATVEPLDHKRNIEHFDSRVTQQLKRKNMPCHVNQDLLDFAVEDFSFSQSIYQDELCHLESWEKENRLEQLKFLRKGSLINCYLSAAVTLSTHELSDARIACAKTIALVLVTDDFFDVGASKEEQENLIALVEKYNPLTLFHCLHFPKMCWRVMHC
;
A
#
# COMPACT_ATOMS: atom_id res chain seq x y z
N MET A 1 27.81 18.35 -13.52
CA MET A 1 26.34 18.45 -13.59
C MET A 1 25.79 17.15 -13.08
N GLN A 2 25.03 17.18 -11.99
CA GLN A 2 24.48 15.98 -11.36
C GLN A 2 23.47 15.31 -12.29
N ASP A 3 23.45 13.98 -12.29
CA ASP A 3 22.45 13.20 -13.01
C ASP A 3 21.10 13.36 -12.31
N VAL A 4 20.14 14.01 -12.98
CA VAL A 4 18.83 14.36 -12.44
C VAL A 4 18.05 13.11 -12.01
N GLU A 5 18.19 12.02 -12.76
CA GLU A 5 17.59 10.73 -12.40
C GLU A 5 18.13 10.24 -11.05
N THR A 6 19.45 10.19 -10.89
CA THR A 6 20.09 9.79 -9.63
C THR A 6 19.71 10.71 -8.46
N CYS A 7 19.67 12.03 -8.68
CA CYS A 7 19.28 12.99 -7.63
C CYS A 7 17.82 12.80 -7.19
N ALA A 8 16.89 12.67 -8.13
CA ALA A 8 15.47 12.45 -7.83
C ALA A 8 15.26 11.11 -7.09
N MET A 9 15.92 10.05 -7.56
CA MET A 9 15.88 8.74 -6.91
C MET A 9 16.48 8.78 -5.50
N ALA A 10 17.64 9.41 -5.32
CA ALA A 10 18.30 9.54 -4.02
C ALA A 10 17.43 10.33 -3.03
N PHE A 11 16.88 11.49 -3.46
CA PHE A 11 15.95 12.28 -2.66
C PHE A 11 14.75 11.44 -2.20
N ARG A 12 14.11 10.73 -3.14
CA ARG A 12 12.97 9.85 -2.84
C ARG A 12 13.33 8.76 -1.83
N LEU A 13 14.41 8.03 -2.08
CA LEU A 13 14.83 6.92 -1.23
C LEU A 13 15.23 7.39 0.16
N LEU A 14 16.02 8.46 0.28
CA LEU A 14 16.40 9.04 1.56
C LEU A 14 15.16 9.49 2.35
N ARG A 15 14.26 10.24 1.72
CA ARG A 15 13.05 10.72 2.39
C ARG A 15 12.11 9.59 2.82
N MET A 16 11.88 8.59 1.96
CA MET A 16 11.08 7.41 2.32
C MET A 16 11.67 6.60 3.48
N ASN A 17 12.99 6.72 3.72
CA ASN A 17 13.68 6.07 4.84
C ASN A 17 13.87 7.00 6.06
N GLY A 18 13.16 8.13 6.11
CA GLY A 18 13.15 9.02 7.27
C GLY A 18 14.34 9.97 7.39
N TYR A 19 15.17 10.09 6.35
CA TYR A 19 16.23 11.09 6.32
C TYR A 19 15.66 12.49 6.05
N ASP A 20 16.21 13.48 6.74
CA ASP A 20 15.89 14.89 6.54
C ASP A 20 16.65 15.43 5.31
N VAL A 21 15.98 15.40 4.16
CA VAL A 21 16.47 15.95 2.89
C VAL A 21 15.53 17.07 2.45
N SER A 22 16.05 18.20 1.97
CA SER A 22 15.21 19.35 1.57
C SER A 22 14.77 19.24 0.11
N SER A 23 13.53 19.65 -0.19
CA SER A 23 13.08 19.80 -1.57
C SER A 23 13.88 20.87 -2.32
N ASP A 24 14.53 21.80 -1.62
CA ASP A 24 15.35 22.86 -2.21
C ASP A 24 16.50 22.31 -3.06
N ASP A 25 16.97 21.11 -2.76
CA ASP A 25 17.99 20.40 -3.57
C ASP A 25 17.50 20.12 -5.00
N LEU A 26 16.17 20.09 -5.21
CA LEU A 26 15.51 19.93 -6.52
C LEU A 26 15.00 21.26 -7.11
N SER A 27 15.29 22.41 -6.50
CA SER A 27 14.87 23.73 -7.02
C SER A 27 15.29 23.96 -8.47
N HIS A 28 16.52 23.55 -8.82
CA HIS A 28 17.09 23.68 -10.16
C HIS A 28 16.31 22.93 -11.26
N VAL A 29 15.48 21.94 -10.90
CA VAL A 29 14.59 21.23 -11.84
C VAL A 29 13.12 21.65 -11.73
N ALA A 30 12.74 22.39 -10.69
CA ALA A 30 11.36 22.86 -10.54
C ALA A 30 11.00 23.97 -11.56
N GLU A 31 11.96 24.81 -11.94
CA GLU A 31 11.79 25.85 -12.97
C GLU A 31 11.85 25.30 -14.41
N ALA A 32 12.23 24.02 -14.58
CA ALA A 32 12.37 23.38 -15.89
C ALA A 32 11.07 23.32 -16.70
N SER A 33 9.91 23.54 -16.07
CA SER A 33 8.60 23.73 -16.72
C SER A 33 8.60 24.87 -17.76
N THR A 34 9.49 25.85 -17.61
CA THR A 34 9.60 27.01 -18.53
C THR A 34 10.42 26.74 -19.80
N PHE A 35 11.12 25.60 -19.87
CA PHE A 35 12.06 25.28 -20.94
C PHE A 35 11.61 24.09 -21.82
N HIS A 36 10.38 24.16 -22.34
CA HIS A 36 9.81 23.11 -23.20
C HIS A 36 10.69 22.73 -24.40
N SER A 37 11.50 23.65 -24.95
CA SER A 37 12.33 23.43 -26.14
C SER A 37 13.79 23.01 -25.87
N SER A 38 14.30 23.18 -24.65
CA SER A 38 15.66 22.71 -24.28
C SER A 38 15.64 21.42 -23.45
N LEU A 39 14.51 21.10 -22.80
CA LEU A 39 14.30 19.85 -22.07
C LEU A 39 14.20 18.62 -22.98
N GLU A 40 13.78 18.76 -24.23
CA GLU A 40 13.75 17.66 -25.20
C GLU A 40 15.16 17.10 -25.47
N GLY A 41 16.21 17.93 -25.33
CA GLY A 41 17.60 17.49 -25.36
C GLY A 41 18.15 17.01 -24.01
N TYR A 42 17.61 17.49 -22.88
CA TYR A 42 18.13 17.28 -21.52
C TYR A 42 17.46 16.13 -20.74
N LEU A 43 16.15 15.92 -20.96
CA LEU A 43 15.29 14.93 -20.27
C LEU A 43 14.68 13.93 -21.26
N ASN A 44 15.43 13.63 -22.32
CA ASN A 44 15.00 12.67 -23.36
C ASN A 44 14.75 11.25 -22.80
N HIS A 45 15.15 10.99 -21.55
CA HIS A 45 14.90 9.74 -20.86
C HIS A 45 13.61 9.82 -20.06
N THR A 46 12.56 9.15 -20.54
CA THR A 46 11.30 8.91 -19.81
C THR A 46 11.55 8.40 -18.39
N LYS A 47 12.67 7.70 -18.16
CA LYS A 47 13.10 7.24 -16.83
C LYS A 47 13.39 8.39 -15.86
N SER A 48 14.14 9.41 -16.27
CA SER A 48 14.43 10.58 -15.43
C SER A 48 13.16 11.36 -15.09
N LEU A 49 12.25 11.48 -16.07
CA LEU A 49 10.95 12.11 -15.88
C LEU A 49 10.08 11.33 -14.88
N LEU A 50 10.08 10.00 -14.98
CA LEU A 50 9.37 9.11 -14.06
C LEU A 50 9.94 9.21 -12.63
N GLU A 51 11.26 9.23 -12.47
CA GLU A 51 11.87 9.37 -11.14
C GLU A 51 11.60 10.73 -10.51
N LEU A 52 11.60 11.82 -11.29
CA LEU A 52 11.17 13.14 -10.81
C LEU A 52 9.71 13.14 -10.36
N TYR A 53 8.82 12.52 -11.15
CA TYR A 53 7.43 12.39 -10.78
C TYR A 53 7.29 11.60 -9.47
N LYS A 54 7.93 10.44 -9.33
CA LYS A 54 7.90 9.66 -8.09
C LYS A 54 8.47 10.45 -6.90
N ALA A 55 9.58 11.16 -7.08
CA ALA A 55 10.20 11.99 -6.05
C ALA A 55 9.27 13.11 -5.59
N SER A 56 8.51 13.72 -6.50
CA SER A 56 7.52 14.74 -6.14
C SER A 56 6.38 14.21 -5.27
N LYS A 57 6.11 12.89 -5.30
CA LYS A 57 5.03 12.28 -4.52
C LYS A 57 5.38 12.01 -3.05
N VAL A 58 6.64 12.14 -2.66
CA VAL A 58 7.07 12.10 -1.24
C VAL A 58 7.04 13.49 -0.59
N CYS A 59 6.04 14.28 -0.95
CA CYS A 59 5.79 15.62 -0.42
C CYS A 59 5.23 15.52 1.01
N LEU A 60 5.82 16.26 1.95
CA LEU A 60 5.45 16.19 3.38
C LEU A 60 4.43 17.26 3.76
N SER A 61 4.31 18.34 2.99
CA SER A 61 3.38 19.43 3.29
C SER A 61 2.97 20.19 2.04
N GLU A 62 1.79 20.84 2.09
CA GLU A 62 1.27 21.70 1.02
C GLU A 62 2.18 22.91 0.72
N ASN A 63 3.15 23.22 1.58
CA ASN A 63 4.08 24.34 1.41
C ASN A 63 5.29 23.99 0.52
N GLU A 64 5.49 22.73 0.14
CA GLU A 64 6.60 22.32 -0.74
C GLU A 64 6.28 22.57 -2.23
N LEU A 65 6.15 23.84 -2.59
CA LEU A 65 5.83 24.30 -3.95
C LEU A 65 6.78 23.75 -5.02
N ILE A 66 8.05 23.46 -4.65
CA ILE A 66 9.05 22.86 -5.54
C ILE A 66 8.57 21.48 -6.02
N LEU A 67 8.14 20.61 -5.08
CA LEU A 67 7.65 19.28 -5.43
C LEU A 67 6.30 19.36 -6.13
N GLU A 68 5.42 20.28 -5.74
CA GLU A 68 4.16 20.50 -6.44
C GLU A 68 4.39 20.84 -7.92
N ASN A 69 5.29 21.80 -8.19
CA ASN A 69 5.66 22.17 -9.55
C ASN A 69 6.21 20.96 -10.32
N ILE A 70 7.15 20.21 -9.72
CA ILE A 70 7.72 19.00 -10.32
C ILE A 70 6.63 17.98 -10.64
N SER A 71 5.73 17.70 -9.71
CA SER A 71 4.59 16.79 -9.89
C SER A 71 3.74 17.18 -11.10
N ASN A 72 3.42 18.47 -11.22
CA ASN A 72 2.54 18.99 -12.25
C ASN A 72 3.15 18.85 -13.66
N TRP A 73 4.36 19.38 -13.86
CA TRP A 73 4.96 19.35 -15.21
C TRP A 73 5.41 17.95 -15.60
N SER A 74 5.98 17.17 -14.66
CA SER A 74 6.45 15.82 -14.98
C SER A 74 5.29 14.86 -15.25
N GLY A 75 4.21 14.97 -14.47
CA GLY A 75 2.98 14.19 -14.68
C GLY A 75 2.32 14.50 -16.01
N HIS A 76 2.26 15.79 -16.40
CA HIS A 76 1.73 16.21 -17.69
C HIS A 76 2.52 15.60 -18.86
N LEU A 77 3.86 15.72 -18.84
CA LEU A 77 4.72 15.18 -19.89
C LEU A 77 4.68 13.65 -19.97
N LEU A 78 4.59 12.94 -18.83
CA LEU A 78 4.41 11.49 -18.83
C LEU A 78 3.07 11.09 -19.46
N ALA A 79 1.99 11.81 -19.12
CA ALA A 79 0.67 11.57 -19.69
C ALA A 79 0.61 11.86 -21.20
N GLU A 80 1.30 12.90 -21.66
CA GLU A 80 1.45 13.21 -23.09
C GLU A 80 2.18 12.08 -23.82
N LYS A 81 3.31 11.60 -23.27
CA LYS A 81 4.06 10.48 -23.82
C LYS A 81 3.21 9.20 -23.93
N LEU A 82 2.33 8.91 -22.96
CA LEU A 82 1.43 7.76 -23.04
C LEU A 82 0.42 7.84 -24.21
N ARG A 83 0.14 9.04 -24.72
CA ARG A 83 -0.83 9.27 -25.81
C ARG A 83 -0.20 9.29 -27.20
N CYS A 84 1.12 9.40 -27.32
CA CYS A 84 1.81 9.41 -28.62
C CYS A 84 1.89 8.01 -29.24
N ASP A 85 1.60 7.89 -30.54
CA ASP A 85 1.72 6.62 -31.27
C ASP A 85 3.17 6.09 -31.27
N GLY A 86 3.36 4.84 -30.82
CA GLY A 86 4.65 4.16 -30.75
C GLY A 86 5.25 3.97 -29.35
N THR A 87 4.66 4.58 -28.31
CA THR A 87 5.16 4.48 -26.93
C THR A 87 4.89 3.15 -26.23
N GLN A 88 3.99 2.32 -26.75
CA GLN A 88 3.79 0.94 -26.26
C GLN A 88 5.06 0.06 -26.36
N ARG A 89 6.05 0.46 -27.17
CA ARG A 89 7.36 -0.22 -27.26
C ARG A 89 8.38 0.27 -26.24
N MET A 90 8.03 1.24 -25.40
CA MET A 90 8.93 1.77 -24.38
C MET A 90 9.12 0.74 -23.24
N PRO A 91 10.35 0.42 -22.83
CA PRO A 91 10.61 -0.59 -21.79
C PRO A 91 9.89 -0.35 -20.47
N ILE A 92 9.63 0.92 -20.12
CA ILE A 92 8.99 1.34 -18.87
C ILE A 92 7.53 1.79 -19.04
N PHE A 93 6.90 1.52 -20.18
CA PHE A 93 5.54 2.00 -20.47
C PHE A 93 4.53 1.62 -19.37
N GLY A 94 4.51 0.34 -18.97
CA GLY A 94 3.60 -0.14 -17.93
C GLY A 94 3.89 0.45 -16.55
N GLU A 95 5.13 0.85 -16.27
CA GLU A 95 5.51 1.53 -15.03
C GLU A 95 5.03 2.98 -15.00
N VAL A 96 5.15 3.69 -16.12
CA VAL A 96 4.62 5.05 -16.27
C VAL A 96 3.10 5.05 -16.12
N GLU A 97 2.41 4.15 -16.81
CA GLU A 97 0.95 4.03 -16.72
C GLU A 97 0.49 3.74 -15.29
N TYR A 98 1.12 2.78 -14.62
CA TYR A 98 0.82 2.44 -13.23
C TYR A 98 1.04 3.63 -12.28
N THR A 99 2.21 4.27 -12.37
CA THR A 99 2.60 5.37 -11.47
C THR A 99 1.69 6.60 -11.62
N LEU A 100 1.19 6.88 -12.84
CA LEU A 100 0.23 7.97 -13.06
C LEU A 100 -1.19 7.62 -12.60
N LYS A 101 -1.56 6.34 -12.67
CA LYS A 101 -2.91 5.86 -12.33
C LYS A 101 -3.11 5.72 -10.82
N PHE A 102 -2.10 5.25 -10.11
CA PHE A 102 -2.18 4.96 -8.68
C PHE A 102 -1.37 6.00 -7.89
N PRO A 103 -2.03 6.79 -7.02
CA PRO A 103 -1.31 7.75 -6.21
C PRO A 103 -0.42 7.01 -5.20
N PHE A 104 0.75 7.59 -4.92
CA PHE A 104 1.76 7.01 -4.03
C PHE A 104 1.22 6.62 -2.64
N TYR A 105 0.28 7.40 -2.09
CA TYR A 105 -0.34 7.10 -0.79
C TYR A 105 -1.34 5.94 -0.82
N ALA A 106 -1.78 5.50 -2.00
CA ALA A 106 -2.69 4.37 -2.17
C ALA A 106 -1.96 3.10 -2.63
N THR A 107 -0.63 3.13 -2.62
CA THR A 107 0.20 2.00 -2.97
C THR A 107 0.13 0.93 -1.88
N VAL A 108 -0.06 -0.32 -2.29
CA VAL A 108 -0.10 -1.49 -1.41
C VAL A 108 1.20 -2.25 -1.57
N GLU A 109 2.03 -2.27 -0.54
CA GLU A 109 3.39 -2.81 -0.60
C GLU A 109 3.47 -4.26 -1.13
N PRO A 110 2.66 -5.23 -0.66
CA PRO A 110 2.67 -6.58 -1.23
C PRO A 110 2.33 -6.64 -2.72
N LEU A 111 1.43 -5.75 -3.20
CA LEU A 111 1.07 -5.69 -4.63
C LEU A 111 2.19 -5.10 -5.46
N ASP A 112 2.85 -4.06 -4.93
CA ASP A 112 4.00 -3.44 -5.57
C ASP A 112 5.20 -4.41 -5.61
N HIS A 113 5.44 -5.17 -4.54
CA HIS A 113 6.47 -6.20 -4.52
C HIS A 113 6.23 -7.26 -5.59
N LYS A 114 5.01 -7.80 -5.67
CA LYS A 114 4.61 -8.75 -6.71
C LYS A 114 4.80 -8.17 -8.11
N ARG A 115 4.34 -6.94 -8.33
CA ARG A 115 4.48 -6.24 -9.62
C ARG A 115 5.95 -6.06 -10.00
N ASN A 116 6.80 -5.71 -9.04
CA ASN A 116 8.23 -5.54 -9.25
C ASN A 116 8.91 -6.86 -9.62
N ILE A 117 8.50 -8.00 -9.03
CA ILE A 117 8.94 -9.34 -9.43
C ILE A 117 8.50 -9.64 -10.87
N GLU A 118 7.22 -9.45 -11.19
CA GLU A 118 6.65 -9.77 -12.51
C GLU A 118 7.27 -8.95 -13.65
N HIS A 119 7.66 -7.71 -13.36
CA HIS A 119 8.26 -6.78 -14.32
C HIS A 119 9.77 -6.60 -14.16
N PHE A 120 10.44 -7.46 -13.37
CA PHE A 120 11.87 -7.36 -13.17
C PHE A 120 12.62 -7.65 -14.48
N ASP A 121 13.06 -6.60 -15.18
CA ASP A 121 13.81 -6.75 -16.42
C ASP A 121 15.31 -6.93 -16.13
N SER A 122 15.76 -8.19 -16.12
CA SER A 122 17.17 -8.54 -15.99
C SER A 122 18.06 -7.94 -17.10
N ARG A 123 17.49 -7.44 -18.21
CA ARG A 123 18.20 -6.83 -19.35
C ARG A 123 18.41 -5.32 -19.17
N VAL A 124 17.55 -4.59 -18.46
CA VAL A 124 17.75 -3.14 -18.17
C VAL A 124 19.01 -2.95 -17.33
N THR A 125 19.26 -3.83 -16.37
CA THR A 125 20.50 -3.82 -15.56
C THR A 125 21.73 -4.22 -16.37
N GLN A 126 21.57 -4.91 -17.50
CA GLN A 126 22.68 -5.16 -18.43
C GLN A 126 23.12 -3.91 -19.21
N GLN A 127 22.33 -2.83 -19.29
CA GLN A 127 22.82 -1.58 -19.91
C GLN A 127 23.67 -0.73 -18.96
N LEU A 128 23.59 -0.99 -17.64
CA LEU A 128 24.55 -0.52 -16.64
C LEU A 128 25.89 -1.29 -16.68
N LYS A 129 26.14 -2.10 -17.73
CA LYS A 129 27.41 -2.80 -18.03
C LYS A 129 28.53 -1.83 -18.45
N ARG A 130 28.81 -0.82 -17.64
CA ARG A 130 30.13 -0.19 -17.60
C ARG A 130 30.62 -0.22 -16.15
N LYS A 131 31.40 -1.28 -15.86
CA LYS A 131 32.19 -1.58 -14.65
C LYS A 131 31.55 -2.60 -13.68
N ASN A 132 31.91 -3.87 -13.88
CA ASN A 132 32.17 -4.86 -12.82
C ASN A 132 31.01 -5.40 -11.94
N MET A 133 29.78 -5.50 -12.44
CA MET A 133 28.76 -6.32 -11.74
C MET A 133 28.62 -7.71 -12.39
N PRO A 134 28.79 -8.82 -11.63
CA PRO A 134 28.57 -10.16 -12.15
C PRO A 134 27.11 -10.34 -12.57
N CYS A 135 26.88 -11.00 -13.70
CA CYS A 135 25.55 -11.31 -14.22
C CYS A 135 24.67 -12.13 -13.27
N HIS A 136 25.27 -12.84 -12.30
CA HIS A 136 24.59 -13.72 -11.37
C HIS A 136 23.78 -12.96 -10.30
N VAL A 137 24.23 -11.77 -9.90
CA VAL A 137 23.62 -10.98 -8.80
C VAL A 137 22.16 -10.62 -9.08
N ASN A 138 21.80 -10.35 -10.34
CA ASN A 138 20.41 -9.97 -10.66
C ASN A 138 19.45 -11.17 -10.67
N GLN A 139 19.96 -12.36 -11.00
CA GLN A 139 19.14 -13.58 -10.95
C GLN A 139 18.95 -14.01 -9.49
N ASP A 140 20.02 -13.99 -8.70
CA ASP A 140 19.96 -14.32 -7.27
C ASP A 140 18.98 -13.40 -6.52
N LEU A 141 18.95 -12.09 -6.86
CA LEU A 141 17.99 -11.13 -6.29
C LEU A 141 16.53 -11.45 -6.66
N LEU A 142 16.29 -11.83 -7.92
CA LEU A 142 14.95 -12.19 -8.38
C LEU A 142 14.48 -13.49 -7.72
N ASP A 143 15.34 -14.50 -7.67
CA ASP A 143 15.06 -15.79 -7.05
C ASP A 143 14.75 -15.61 -5.56
N PHE A 144 15.54 -14.79 -4.86
CA PHE A 144 15.28 -14.42 -3.47
C PHE A 144 13.93 -13.72 -3.29
N ALA A 145 13.61 -12.74 -4.14
CA ALA A 145 12.33 -12.02 -4.06
C ALA A 145 11.12 -12.94 -4.30
N VAL A 146 11.23 -13.89 -5.24
CA VAL A 146 10.18 -14.89 -5.49
C VAL A 146 9.98 -15.81 -4.29
N GLU A 147 11.08 -16.26 -3.66
CA GLU A 147 11.05 -17.13 -2.50
C GLU A 147 10.43 -16.42 -1.28
N ASP A 148 10.88 -15.19 -1.00
CA ASP A 148 10.36 -14.35 0.09
C ASP A 148 8.86 -14.03 -0.09
N PHE A 149 8.44 -13.69 -1.32
CA PHE A 149 7.03 -13.46 -1.61
C PHE A 149 6.19 -14.73 -1.41
N SER A 150 6.70 -15.88 -1.84
CA SER A 150 6.03 -17.17 -1.68
C SER A 150 5.92 -17.58 -0.21
N PHE A 151 6.98 -17.33 0.58
CA PHE A 151 6.97 -17.54 2.02
C PHE A 151 5.94 -16.65 2.71
N SER A 152 5.94 -15.34 2.44
CA SER A 152 4.96 -14.40 2.97
C SER A 152 3.52 -14.79 2.59
N GLN A 153 3.31 -15.22 1.35
CA GLN A 153 2.00 -15.69 0.89
C GLN A 153 1.52 -16.94 1.65
N SER A 154 2.42 -17.87 1.97
CA SER A 154 2.04 -19.07 2.74
C SER A 154 1.56 -18.70 4.15
N ILE A 155 2.26 -17.78 4.83
CA ILE A 155 1.86 -17.23 6.12
C ILE A 155 0.46 -16.60 6.01
N TYR A 156 0.21 -15.81 4.95
CA TYR A 156 -1.10 -15.18 4.77
C TYR A 156 -2.25 -16.17 4.56
N GLN A 157 -1.98 -17.31 3.93
CA GLN A 157 -2.97 -18.37 3.74
C GLN A 157 -3.29 -19.05 5.06
N ASP A 158 -2.26 -19.34 5.87
CA ASP A 158 -2.44 -19.93 7.19
C ASP A 158 -3.22 -18.99 8.12
N GLU A 159 -2.87 -17.69 8.13
CA GLU A 159 -3.59 -16.66 8.89
C GLU A 159 -5.08 -16.58 8.49
N LEU A 160 -5.38 -16.66 7.19
CA LEU A 160 -6.75 -16.65 6.70
C LEU A 160 -7.52 -17.90 7.17
N CYS A 161 -6.90 -19.09 7.12
CA CYS A 161 -7.51 -20.32 7.66
C CYS A 161 -7.78 -20.21 9.17
N HIS A 162 -6.89 -19.57 9.93
CA HIS A 162 -7.12 -19.28 11.34
C HIS A 162 -8.31 -18.34 11.56
N LEU A 163 -8.42 -17.28 10.76
CA LEU A 163 -9.53 -16.34 10.85
C LEU A 163 -10.88 -16.97 10.47
N GLU A 164 -10.91 -17.79 9.41
CA GLU A 164 -12.13 -18.54 9.03
C GLU A 164 -12.57 -19.53 10.13
N SER A 165 -11.62 -20.15 10.83
CA SER A 165 -11.93 -21.02 11.97
C SER A 165 -12.49 -20.21 13.13
N TRP A 166 -11.86 -19.09 13.46
CA TRP A 166 -12.33 -18.16 14.49
C TRP A 166 -13.74 -17.60 14.19
N GLU A 167 -14.06 -17.31 12.94
CA GLU A 167 -15.39 -16.86 12.50
C GLU A 167 -16.48 -17.87 12.88
N LYS A 168 -16.22 -19.14 12.57
CA LYS A 168 -17.13 -20.27 12.84
C LYS A 168 -17.27 -20.53 14.33
N GLU A 169 -16.16 -20.55 15.07
CA GLU A 169 -16.14 -20.74 16.53
C GLU A 169 -16.98 -19.69 17.25
N ASN A 170 -16.91 -18.44 16.77
CA ASN A 170 -17.65 -17.32 17.33
C ASN A 170 -19.03 -17.10 16.71
N ARG A 171 -19.42 -17.93 15.73
CA ARG A 171 -20.72 -17.89 15.04
C ARG A 171 -21.01 -16.55 14.36
N LEU A 172 -19.97 -15.83 13.94
CA LEU A 172 -20.15 -14.55 13.25
C LEU A 172 -20.90 -14.75 11.93
N GLU A 173 -20.67 -15.86 11.24
CA GLU A 173 -21.39 -16.26 10.01
C GLU A 173 -22.93 -16.38 10.18
N GLN A 174 -23.43 -16.48 11.41
CA GLN A 174 -24.87 -16.58 11.71
C GLN A 174 -25.56 -15.21 11.77
N LEU A 175 -24.78 -14.13 11.80
CA LEU A 175 -25.29 -12.77 11.82
C LEU A 175 -25.80 -12.39 10.44
N LYS A 176 -27.12 -12.37 10.29
CA LYS A 176 -27.80 -12.12 9.01
C LYS A 176 -27.50 -10.74 8.41
N PHE A 177 -27.06 -9.79 9.24
CA PHE A 177 -26.69 -8.45 8.80
C PHE A 177 -25.24 -8.36 8.32
N LEU A 178 -24.36 -9.31 8.69
CA LEU A 178 -23.00 -9.33 8.18
C LEU A 178 -22.98 -9.77 6.72
N ARG A 179 -22.30 -8.99 5.89
CA ARG A 179 -22.05 -9.36 4.50
C ARG A 179 -21.11 -10.57 4.45
N LYS A 180 -21.53 -11.64 3.78
CA LYS A 180 -20.68 -12.81 3.52
C LYS A 180 -19.37 -12.38 2.86
N GLY A 181 -18.24 -12.80 3.43
CA GLY A 181 -16.91 -12.39 2.96
C GLY A 181 -16.44 -11.02 3.48
N SER A 182 -17.06 -10.45 4.50
CA SER A 182 -16.52 -9.27 5.19
C SER A 182 -15.18 -9.56 5.85
N LEU A 183 -14.98 -10.77 6.39
CA LEU A 183 -13.77 -11.15 7.10
C LEU A 183 -12.52 -11.17 6.21
N ILE A 184 -12.63 -11.63 4.97
CA ILE A 184 -11.50 -11.57 4.03
C ILE A 184 -11.11 -10.12 3.72
N ASN A 185 -12.07 -9.20 3.66
CA ASN A 185 -11.76 -7.78 3.50
C ASN A 185 -11.09 -7.20 4.75
N CYS A 186 -11.54 -7.59 5.95
CA CYS A 186 -10.87 -7.20 7.21
C CYS A 186 -9.42 -7.66 7.24
N TYR A 187 -9.19 -8.90 6.81
CA TYR A 187 -7.86 -9.48 6.72
C TYR A 187 -7.00 -8.76 5.67
N LEU A 188 -7.53 -8.51 4.47
CA LEU A 188 -6.81 -7.76 3.44
C LEU A 188 -6.42 -6.36 3.96
N SER A 189 -7.32 -5.66 4.64
CA SER A 189 -6.98 -4.35 5.25
C SER A 189 -5.85 -4.45 6.29
N ALA A 190 -5.87 -5.48 7.13
CA ALA A 190 -4.81 -5.73 8.11
C ALA A 190 -3.47 -6.08 7.42
N ALA A 191 -3.49 -6.98 6.43
CA ALA A 191 -2.31 -7.42 5.71
C ALA A 191 -1.65 -6.32 4.87
N VAL A 192 -2.44 -5.40 4.31
CA VAL A 192 -1.93 -4.22 3.61
C VAL A 192 -1.26 -3.22 4.56
N THR A 193 -1.75 -3.14 5.80
CA THR A 193 -1.21 -2.20 6.81
C THR A 193 0.02 -2.76 7.53
N LEU A 194 0.06 -4.08 7.74
CA LEU A 194 1.09 -4.79 8.49
C LEU A 194 1.70 -5.89 7.59
N SER A 195 2.43 -5.47 6.57
CA SER A 195 2.95 -6.31 5.48
C SER A 195 4.15 -7.19 5.86
N THR A 196 4.86 -6.89 6.96
CA THR A 196 6.07 -7.63 7.34
C THR A 196 5.74 -8.99 7.95
N HIS A 197 6.37 -10.06 7.48
CA HIS A 197 5.97 -11.43 7.83
C HIS A 197 5.99 -11.71 9.34
N GLU A 198 6.87 -11.06 10.11
CA GLU A 198 7.00 -11.19 11.57
C GLU A 198 5.79 -10.66 12.37
N LEU A 199 4.92 -9.87 11.73
CA LEU A 199 3.74 -9.26 12.36
C LEU A 199 2.48 -10.12 12.26
N SER A 200 2.60 -11.45 12.18
CA SER A 200 1.48 -12.37 12.03
C SER A 200 0.42 -12.22 13.12
N ASP A 201 0.83 -12.26 14.40
CA ASP A 201 -0.09 -12.09 15.52
C ASP A 201 -0.78 -10.71 15.50
N ALA A 202 -0.03 -9.67 15.12
CA ALA A 202 -0.57 -8.31 15.01
C ALA A 202 -1.57 -8.20 13.85
N ARG A 203 -1.32 -8.83 12.70
CA ARG A 203 -2.26 -8.91 11.57
C ARG A 203 -3.55 -9.63 11.97
N ILE A 204 -3.45 -10.79 12.60
CA ILE A 204 -4.62 -11.56 13.06
C ILE A 204 -5.42 -10.71 14.05
N ALA A 205 -4.77 -10.11 15.05
CA ALA A 205 -5.44 -9.27 16.03
C ALA A 205 -6.10 -8.03 15.39
N CYS A 206 -5.42 -7.39 14.44
CA CYS A 206 -5.94 -6.26 13.67
C CYS A 206 -7.17 -6.68 12.85
N ALA A 207 -7.10 -7.79 12.12
CA ALA A 207 -8.21 -8.30 11.32
C ALA A 207 -9.44 -8.62 12.18
N LYS A 208 -9.25 -9.27 13.35
CA LYS A 208 -10.32 -9.53 14.32
C LYS A 208 -10.93 -8.23 14.85
N THR A 209 -10.09 -7.24 15.15
CA THR A 209 -10.52 -5.91 15.64
C THR A 209 -11.35 -5.19 14.58
N ILE A 210 -10.89 -5.16 13.32
CA ILE A 210 -11.64 -4.56 12.20
C ILE A 210 -12.98 -5.27 12.03
N ALA A 211 -13.00 -6.60 12.07
CA ALA A 211 -14.22 -7.38 11.97
C ALA A 211 -15.21 -7.03 13.10
N LEU A 212 -14.73 -6.94 14.34
CA LEU A 212 -15.55 -6.53 15.49
C LEU A 212 -16.12 -5.11 15.35
N VAL A 213 -15.32 -4.17 14.84
CA VAL A 213 -15.78 -2.80 14.58
C VAL A 213 -16.92 -2.82 13.55
N LEU A 214 -16.74 -3.52 12.42
CA LEU A 214 -17.78 -3.63 11.39
C LEU A 214 -19.05 -4.31 11.91
N VAL A 215 -18.90 -5.39 12.69
CA VAL A 215 -20.01 -6.10 13.33
C VAL A 215 -20.79 -5.18 14.26
N THR A 216 -20.09 -4.33 15.00
CA THR A 216 -20.69 -3.39 15.94
C THR A 216 -21.39 -2.26 15.20
N ASP A 217 -20.74 -1.71 14.16
CA ASP A 217 -21.29 -0.68 13.29
C ASP A 217 -22.63 -1.13 12.65
N ASP A 218 -22.62 -2.29 11.97
CA ASP A 218 -23.83 -2.86 11.36
C ASP A 218 -24.93 -3.14 12.40
N PHE A 219 -24.56 -3.52 13.63
CA PHE A 219 -25.51 -3.72 14.72
C PHE A 219 -26.19 -2.42 15.17
N PHE A 220 -25.45 -1.32 15.28
CA PHE A 220 -26.02 -0.02 15.65
C PHE A 220 -26.81 0.64 14.51
N ASP A 221 -26.42 0.42 13.26
CA ASP A 221 -27.07 1.05 12.11
C ASP A 221 -28.35 0.34 11.66
N VAL A 222 -28.32 -1.00 11.58
CA VAL A 222 -29.43 -1.78 10.98
C VAL A 222 -29.79 -3.06 11.73
N GLY A 223 -28.90 -3.57 12.59
CA GLY A 223 -28.97 -4.91 13.14
C GLY A 223 -29.73 -5.06 14.46
N ALA A 224 -30.09 -3.97 15.13
CA ALA A 224 -30.60 -4.01 16.51
C ALA A 224 -31.74 -3.03 16.78
N SER A 225 -32.59 -3.38 17.75
CA SER A 225 -33.50 -2.43 18.39
C SER A 225 -32.75 -1.50 19.35
N LYS A 226 -33.35 -0.36 19.68
CA LYS A 226 -32.79 0.60 20.65
C LYS A 226 -32.50 -0.05 22.01
N GLU A 227 -33.36 -0.94 22.47
CA GLU A 227 -33.18 -1.67 23.73
C GLU A 227 -31.95 -2.59 23.68
N GLU A 228 -31.74 -3.30 22.57
CA GLU A 228 -30.55 -4.15 22.36
C GLU A 228 -29.25 -3.34 22.33
N GLN A 229 -29.30 -2.15 21.74
CA GLN A 229 -28.19 -1.19 21.70
C GLN A 229 -27.86 -0.65 23.09
N GLU A 230 -28.86 -0.18 23.84
CA GLU A 230 -28.69 0.30 25.21
C GLU A 230 -28.13 -0.81 26.13
N ASN A 231 -28.56 -2.06 25.93
CA ASN A 231 -28.03 -3.22 26.65
C ASN A 231 -26.55 -3.49 26.34
N LEU A 232 -26.13 -3.37 25.07
CA LEU A 232 -24.73 -3.54 24.69
C LEU A 232 -23.85 -2.42 25.29
N ILE A 233 -24.31 -1.17 25.24
CA ILE A 233 -23.61 -0.02 25.85
C ILE A 233 -23.42 -0.26 27.35
N ALA A 234 -24.50 -0.60 28.06
CA ALA A 234 -24.42 -0.85 29.50
C ALA A 234 -23.49 -2.01 29.85
N LEU A 235 -23.42 -3.05 29.01
CA LEU A 235 -22.49 -4.17 29.18
C LEU A 235 -21.03 -3.72 29.07
N VAL A 236 -20.71 -2.91 28.05
CA VAL A 236 -19.36 -2.37 27.83
C VAL A 236 -18.94 -1.44 28.97
N GLU A 237 -19.82 -0.53 29.38
CA GLU A 237 -19.56 0.43 30.47
C GLU A 237 -19.31 -0.25 31.83
N LYS A 238 -20.06 -1.31 32.13
CA LYS A 238 -19.97 -2.00 33.42
C LYS A 238 -18.76 -2.91 33.53
N TYR A 239 -18.13 -3.25 32.40
CA TYR A 239 -17.00 -4.17 32.29
C TYR A 239 -17.19 -5.47 33.12
N ASN A 240 -18.42 -5.98 33.21
CA ASN A 240 -18.76 -7.09 34.10
C ASN A 240 -19.42 -8.24 33.33
N PRO A 241 -18.79 -9.43 33.26
CA PRO A 241 -19.37 -10.59 32.57
C PRO A 241 -20.62 -11.14 33.27
N LEU A 242 -20.87 -10.82 34.55
CA LEU A 242 -22.05 -11.31 35.27
C LEU A 242 -23.37 -10.70 34.76
N THR A 243 -23.32 -9.57 34.07
CA THR A 243 -24.49 -8.98 33.40
C THR A 243 -24.92 -9.75 32.16
N LEU A 244 -24.10 -10.68 31.66
CA LEU A 244 -24.44 -11.54 30.51
C LEU A 244 -25.71 -12.35 30.74
N PHE A 245 -26.08 -12.73 31.97
CA PHE A 245 -27.26 -13.57 32.20
C PHE A 245 -28.57 -12.99 31.61
N HIS A 246 -28.69 -11.66 31.55
CA HIS A 246 -29.86 -10.97 31.00
C HIS A 246 -29.71 -10.49 29.55
N CYS A 247 -28.51 -10.55 28.95
CA CYS A 247 -28.30 -10.09 27.58
C CYS A 247 -28.74 -11.13 26.52
N LEU A 248 -29.24 -10.63 25.38
CA LEU A 248 -29.56 -11.40 24.17
C LEU A 248 -28.30 -12.05 23.54
N HIS A 249 -28.49 -12.88 22.51
CA HIS A 249 -27.43 -13.72 21.93
C HIS A 249 -26.25 -12.89 21.37
N PHE A 250 -26.52 -11.72 20.82
CA PHE A 250 -25.52 -10.88 20.15
C PHE A 250 -24.56 -10.14 21.11
N PRO A 251 -25.03 -9.42 22.15
CA PRO A 251 -24.11 -8.82 23.13
C PRO A 251 -23.21 -9.84 23.83
N LYS A 252 -23.71 -11.07 24.04
CA LYS A 252 -22.90 -12.19 24.55
C LYS A 252 -21.80 -12.62 23.60
N MET A 253 -22.10 -12.63 22.31
CA MET A 253 -21.18 -12.99 21.26
C MET A 253 -20.12 -11.90 21.08
N CYS A 254 -20.51 -10.61 20.98
CA CYS A 254 -19.57 -9.49 20.95
C CYS A 254 -18.67 -9.49 22.20
N TRP A 255 -19.23 -9.71 23.38
CA TRP A 255 -18.42 -9.82 24.61
C TRP A 255 -17.42 -10.97 24.56
N ARG A 256 -17.83 -12.18 24.14
CA ARG A 256 -16.90 -13.31 23.98
C ARG A 256 -15.79 -13.00 22.99
N VAL A 257 -16.12 -12.35 21.88
CA VAL A 257 -15.17 -12.04 20.81
C VAL A 257 -14.22 -10.91 21.20
N MET A 258 -14.68 -9.90 21.96
CA MET A 258 -13.83 -8.82 22.50
C MET A 258 -12.85 -9.28 23.59
N HIS A 259 -13.07 -10.47 24.19
CA HIS A 259 -12.29 -10.97 25.32
C HIS A 259 -11.59 -12.33 25.07
N CYS A 260 -11.48 -12.74 23.79
CA CYS A 260 -10.68 -13.88 23.33
C CYS A 260 -9.41 -13.39 22.63
#